data_AF-A0A929JVT9-F1
#
_entry.id   AF-A0A929JVT9-F1
#
_cell.length_a   1.000
_cell.length_b   1.000
_cell.length_c   1.000
_cell.angle_alpha   90.00
_cell.angle_beta   90.00
_cell.angle_gamma   90.00
#
_symmetry.space_group_name_H-M   'P 1'
#
loop_
_entity.id
_entity.type
_entity.pdbx_description
1 polymer ?
#
loop_
_entity_poly.entity_id
_entity_poly.type
_entity_poly.pdbx_seq_one_letter_code
_entity_poly.pdbx_strand_id
1 'polypeptide(L)' 'MVEMQMFEMKLKQRDLAQKLNISDSKLSLIMNGKQKPGVDFLKAVHAQLHIDANFLLEHA' A
#
# COMPACT_ATOMS: atom_id res chain seq x y z
N MET A 1 7.55 4.06 -1.85
CA MET A 1 7.59 2.61 -2.15
C MET A 1 6.32 2.16 -2.86
N VAL A 2 5.17 2.24 -2.17
CA VAL A 2 3.86 1.95 -2.77
C VAL A 2 3.59 2.85 -3.98
N GLU A 3 4.00 4.12 -3.93
CA GLU A 3 3.89 5.06 -5.07
C GLU A 3 4.68 4.63 -6.32
N MET A 4 5.83 3.97 -6.13
CA MET A 4 6.66 3.47 -7.24
C MET A 4 5.97 2.29 -7.93
N GLN A 5 5.46 1.32 -7.15
CA GLN A 5 4.64 0.24 -7.68
C GLN A 5 3.38 0.77 -8.38
N MET A 6 2.73 1.78 -7.82
CA MET A 6 1.59 2.41 -8.47
C MET A 6 1.96 3.04 -9.81
N PHE A 7 3.11 3.70 -9.90
CA PHE A 7 3.60 4.28 -11.14
C PHE A 7 3.89 3.19 -12.19
N GLU A 8 4.63 2.14 -11.82
CA GLU A 8 4.97 1.02 -12.72
C GLU A 8 3.72 0.29 -13.23
N MET A 9 2.74 0.08 -12.36
CA MET A 9 1.47 -0.59 -12.67
C MET A 9 0.40 0.34 -13.24
N LYS A 10 0.70 1.65 -13.41
CA LYS A 10 -0.24 2.69 -13.86
C LYS A 10 -1.53 2.75 -13.03
N LEU A 11 -1.42 2.55 -11.72
CA LEU A 11 -2.54 2.59 -10.77
C LEU A 11 -2.73 3.99 -10.19
N LYS A 12 -3.99 4.44 -10.11
CA LYS A 12 -4.37 5.56 -9.24
C LYS A 12 -4.54 5.05 -7.80
N GLN A 13 -4.54 5.95 -6.81
CA GLN A 13 -4.76 5.55 -5.41
C GLN A 13 -6.06 4.76 -5.24
N ARG A 14 -7.13 5.17 -5.94
CA ARG A 14 -8.40 4.45 -5.91
C ARG A 14 -8.30 3.01 -6.43
N ASP A 15 -7.55 2.80 -7.50
CA ASP A 15 -7.36 1.46 -8.07
C ASP A 15 -6.60 0.57 -7.08
N LEU A 16 -5.59 1.14 -6.41
CA LEU A 16 -4.85 0.44 -5.36
C LEU A 16 -5.73 0.14 -4.13
N ALA A 17 -6.57 1.09 -3.70
CA ALA A 17 -7.46 0.89 -2.56
C ALA A 17 -8.42 -0.29 -2.81
N GLN A 18 -8.98 -0.36 -4.02
CA GLN A 18 -9.80 -1.50 -4.47
C GLN A 18 -9.00 -2.80 -4.48
N LYS A 19 -7.78 -2.78 -5.03
CA LYS A 19 -6.90 -3.98 -5.09
C LYS A 19 -6.52 -4.50 -3.70
N LEU A 20 -6.30 -3.60 -2.75
CA LEU A 20 -5.96 -3.93 -1.36
C LEU A 20 -7.19 -4.18 -0.48
N ASN A 21 -8.41 -4.05 -1.03
CA ASN A 21 -9.67 -4.16 -0.31
C ASN A 21 -9.73 -3.25 0.94
N ILE A 22 -9.35 -1.99 0.79
CA ILE A 22 -9.44 -0.94 1.82
C ILE A 22 -10.15 0.29 1.27
N SER A 23 -10.64 1.17 2.15
CA SER A 23 -11.22 2.44 1.72
C SER A 23 -10.16 3.39 1.16
N ASP A 24 -10.57 4.23 0.20
CA ASP A 24 -9.75 5.32 -0.35
C ASP A 24 -9.21 6.23 0.77
N SER A 25 -10.04 6.54 1.77
CA SER A 25 -9.66 7.36 2.91
C SER A 25 -8.55 6.71 3.75
N LYS A 26 -8.67 5.39 4.02
CA LYS A 26 -7.65 4.66 4.77
C LYS A 26 -6.33 4.61 4.00
N LEU A 27 -6.38 4.34 2.69
CA LEU A 27 -5.18 4.38 1.86
C LEU A 27 -4.54 5.77 1.89
N SER A 28 -5.32 6.83 1.69
CA SER A 28 -4.81 8.21 1.68
C SER A 28 -4.11 8.57 2.99
N LEU A 29 -4.70 8.24 4.15
CA LEU A 29 -4.09 8.46 5.46
C LEU A 29 -2.75 7.74 5.63
N ILE A 30 -2.61 6.53 5.05
CA ILE A 30 -1.35 5.79 5.08
C ILE A 30 -0.33 6.46 4.15
N MET A 31 -0.73 6.78 2.92
CA MET A 31 0.14 7.39 1.91
C MET A 31 0.66 8.78 2.31
N ASN A 32 -0.14 9.55 3.05
CA ASN A 32 0.25 10.87 3.54
C ASN A 32 0.90 10.86 4.94
N GLY A 33 1.17 9.68 5.49
CA GLY A 33 1.84 9.51 6.79
C GLY A 33 1.00 9.86 8.02
N LYS A 34 -0.29 10.20 7.87
CA LYS A 34 -1.18 10.49 9.01
C LYS A 34 -1.61 9.24 9.78
N GLN A 35 -1.46 8.06 9.18
CA GLN A 35 -1.73 6.78 9.82
C GLN A 35 -0.65 5.76 9.47
N LYS A 36 -0.10 5.07 10.47
CA LYS A 36 0.85 3.98 10.21
C LYS A 36 0.17 2.79 9.53
N PRO A 37 0.83 2.12 8.59
CA PRO A 37 0.31 0.88 8.01
C PRO A 37 0.26 -0.22 9.07
N GLY A 38 -0.91 -0.85 9.20
CA GLY A 38 -1.07 -2.03 10.06
C GLY A 38 -0.60 -3.30 9.37
N VAL A 39 -0.46 -4.38 10.14
CA VAL A 39 -0.04 -5.71 9.62
C VAL A 39 -0.91 -6.18 8.46
N ASP A 40 -2.23 -5.97 8.51
CA ASP A 40 -3.13 -6.38 7.44
C ASP A 40 -2.89 -5.62 6.14
N PHE A 41 -2.53 -4.33 6.24
CA PHE A 41 -2.15 -3.53 5.07
C PHE A 41 -0.84 -4.04 4.47
N LEU A 42 0.16 -4.30 5.30
CA LEU A 42 1.46 -4.81 4.84
C LEU A 42 1.32 -6.17 4.17
N LYS A 43 0.50 -7.08 4.73
CA LYS A 43 0.17 -8.38 4.12
C LYS A 43 -0.51 -8.22 2.76
N ALA A 44 -1.50 -7.31 2.66
CA ALA A 44 -2.18 -7.05 1.40
C ALA A 44 -1.23 -6.48 0.34
N VAL A 45 -0.35 -5.55 0.73
CA VAL A 45 0.67 -4.98 -0.16
C VAL A 45 1.63 -6.05 -0.66
N HIS A 46 2.19 -6.88 0.24
CA HIS A 46 3.03 -8.01 -0.16
C HIS A 46 2.32 -8.94 -1.13
N ALA A 47 1.08 -9.36 -0.82
CA ALA A 47 0.33 -10.29 -1.64
C ALA A 47 -0.08 -9.72 -3.00
N GLN A 48 -0.42 -8.43 -3.08
CA GLN A 48 -1.01 -7.82 -4.28
C GLN A 48 0.00 -7.10 -5.17
N LEU A 49 1.08 -6.59 -4.56
CA LEU A 49 2.13 -5.82 -5.23
C LEU A 49 3.46 -6.56 -5.25
N HIS A 50 3.56 -7.77 -4.68
CA HIS A 50 4.76 -8.61 -4.67
C HIS A 50 6.00 -7.90 -4.12
N ILE A 51 5.81 -6.97 -3.18
CA ILE A 51 6.89 -6.28 -2.48
C ILE A 51 7.37 -7.18 -1.35
N ASP A 52 8.68 -7.34 -1.22
CA ASP A 52 9.29 -8.13 -0.16
C ASP A 52 8.83 -7.70 1.24
N ALA A 53 8.49 -8.69 2.09
CA ALA A 53 7.93 -8.44 3.40
C ALA A 53 8.95 -7.84 4.39
N ASN A 54 10.22 -8.24 4.31
CA ASN A 54 11.26 -7.68 5.18
C ASN A 54 11.50 -6.22 4.82
N PHE A 55 11.57 -5.91 3.52
CA PHE A 55 11.66 -4.54 3.03
C PHE A 55 10.51 -3.67 3.54
N LEU A 56 9.27 -4.17 3.49
CA LEU A 56 8.10 -3.47 4.03
C LEU A 56 8.22 -3.21 5.54
N LEU A 57 8.73 -4.17 6.32
CA LEU A 57 8.85 -4.03 7.77
C LEU A 57 9.96 -3.06 8.20
N GLU A 58 11.06 -3.00 7.43
CA GLU A 58 12.18 -2.09 7.71
C GLU A 58 11.87 -0.62 7.36
N HIS A 59 10.90 -0.39 6.47
CA HIS A 59 10.62 0.93 5.89
C HIS A 59 9.16 1.43 6.13
N ALA A 60 8.38 0.74 6.98
CA ALA A 60 6.97 1.06 7.29
C ALA A 60 6.76 2.22 8.27
#